data_AF-A0A392NP82-F1
#
_entry.id   AF-A0A392NP82-F1
#
_cell.length_a   1.000
_cell.length_b   1.000
_cell.length_c   1.000
_cell.angle_alpha   90.00
_cell.angle_beta   90.00
_cell.angle_gamma   90.00
#
_symmetry.space_group_name_H-M   'P 1'
#
loop_
_entity.id
_entity.type
_entity.pdbx_description
1 polymer ?
#
loop_
_entity_poly.entity_id
_entity_poly.type
_entity_poly.pdbx_seq_one_letter_code
_entity_poly.pdbx_strand_id
1 'polypeptide(L)'
;ALKKADIGIAVDDATDAARSASDIVLTEPGLSVIISAVLTSRAIFQRMKNYTIYAVSITIRIVLGFMLLALIWQFDFPPFMVLIIAILND
;
A
#
# COMPACT_ATOMS: atom_id res chain seq x y z
N ALA A 1 -4.88 26.44 11.03
CA ALA A 1 -3.78 25.60 11.52
C ALA A 1 -3.97 24.16 11.08
N LEU A 2 -5.02 23.45 11.55
CA LEU A 2 -5.32 22.07 11.13
C LEU A 2 -5.33 21.88 9.60
N LYS A 3 -6.08 22.71 8.88
CA LYS A 3 -6.17 22.67 7.40
C LYS A 3 -4.86 22.99 6.64
N LYS A 4 -3.85 23.56 7.33
CA LYS A 4 -2.55 23.87 6.72
C LYS A 4 -1.50 22.79 7.05
N ALA A 5 -1.73 21.98 8.06
CA ALA A 5 -0.85 20.88 8.41
C ALA A 5 -0.99 19.76 7.36
N ASP A 6 0.09 19.01 7.12
CA ASP A 6 0.04 17.82 6.27
C ASP A 6 -0.87 16.73 6.87
N ILE A 7 -0.98 16.73 8.20
CA ILE A 7 -1.87 15.86 8.97
C ILE A 7 -2.44 16.66 10.14
N GLY A 8 -3.71 17.06 10.06
CA GLY A 8 -4.46 17.66 11.15
C GLY A 8 -5.03 16.60 12.08
N ILE A 9 -4.73 16.67 13.38
CA ILE A 9 -5.26 15.76 14.41
C ILE A 9 -6.17 16.52 15.36
N ALA A 10 -7.43 16.10 15.46
CA ALA A 10 -8.36 16.57 16.49
C ALA A 10 -8.39 15.57 17.66
N VAL A 11 -8.31 16.10 18.88
CA VAL A 11 -8.48 15.30 20.11
C VAL A 11 -9.95 14.98 20.37
N ASP A 12 -10.22 13.97 21.20
CA ASP A 12 -11.58 13.49 21.48
C ASP A 12 -12.51 14.56 22.06
N ASP A 13 -11.97 15.54 22.81
CA ASP A 13 -12.74 16.66 23.37
C ASP A 13 -12.67 17.93 22.50
N ALA A 14 -12.29 17.79 21.22
CA ALA A 14 -12.23 18.92 20.30
C ALA A 14 -13.64 19.33 19.84
N THR A 15 -13.80 20.62 19.53
CA THR A 15 -15.04 21.17 18.96
C THR A 15 -15.36 20.53 17.61
N ASP A 16 -16.64 20.46 17.24
CA ASP A 16 -17.08 19.87 15.97
C ASP A 16 -16.44 20.54 14.74
N ALA A 17 -16.17 21.85 14.85
CA ALA A 17 -15.45 22.60 13.83
C ALA A 17 -13.99 22.12 13.68
N ALA A 18 -13.32 21.75 14.78
CA ALA A 18 -11.97 21.21 14.74
C ALA A 18 -11.95 19.78 14.21
N ARG A 19 -12.91 18.92 14.61
CA ARG A 19 -13.05 17.55 14.07
C ARG A 19 -13.33 17.55 12.57
N SER A 20 -14.17 18.47 12.10
CA SER A 20 -14.49 18.62 10.67
C SER A 20 -13.32 19.17 9.84
N ALA A 21 -12.36 19.84 10.49
CA ALA A 21 -11.18 20.42 9.84
C ALA A 21 -9.92 19.56 9.96
N SER A 22 -9.98 18.42 10.65
CA SER A 22 -8.89 17.47 10.84
C SER A 22 -8.98 16.27 9.90
N ASP A 23 -7.83 15.68 9.56
CA ASP A 23 -7.75 14.44 8.79
C ASP A 23 -7.93 13.20 9.67
N ILE A 24 -7.57 13.32 10.97
CA ILE A 24 -7.69 12.24 11.96
C ILE A 24 -8.37 12.80 13.21
N VAL A 25 -9.39 12.10 13.70
CA VAL A 25 -10.06 12.37 14.98
C VAL A 25 -9.71 11.25 15.95
N LEU A 26 -9.12 11.61 17.09
CA LEU A 26 -8.85 10.67 18.17
C LEU A 26 -10.16 10.39 18.92
N THR A 27 -10.45 9.12 19.16
CA THR A 27 -11.61 8.67 19.94
C THR A 27 -11.27 8.45 21.41
N GLU A 28 -9.99 8.55 21.77
CA GLU A 28 -9.50 8.41 23.13
C GLU A 28 -8.56 9.59 23.44
N PRO A 29 -8.63 10.15 24.66
CA PRO A 29 -7.73 11.20 25.07
C PRO A 29 -6.33 10.64 25.37
N GLY A 30 -5.29 11.36 24.95
CA GLY A 30 -3.92 11.07 25.35
C GLY A 30 -2.91 11.07 24.21
N LEU A 31 -1.68 11.49 24.53
CA LEU A 31 -0.57 11.53 23.56
C LEU A 31 -0.11 10.12 23.15
N SER A 32 -0.36 9.11 23.99
CA SER A 32 -0.06 7.69 23.71
C SER A 32 -0.79 7.18 22.46
N VAL A 33 -2.03 7.63 22.24
CA VAL A 33 -2.86 7.23 21.08
C VAL A 33 -2.19 7.67 19.77
N ILE A 34 -1.60 8.87 19.75
CA ILE A 34 -0.86 9.37 18.58
C ILE A 34 0.36 8.50 18.29
N ILE A 35 1.11 8.11 19.33
CA ILE A 35 2.29 7.24 19.17
C ILE A 35 1.86 5.87 18.60
N SER A 36 0.82 5.27 19.16
CA SER A 36 0.26 4.00 18.68
C SER A 36 -0.25 4.08 17.23
N ALA A 37 -0.91 5.18 16.88
CA ALA A 37 -1.36 5.45 15.51
C ALA A 37 -0.18 5.56 14.52
N VAL A 38 0.89 6.26 14.89
CA VAL A 38 2.11 6.38 14.07
C VAL A 38 2.81 5.03 13.90
N LEU A 39 2.92 4.22 14.96
CA LEU A 39 3.51 2.88 14.89
C LEU A 39 2.70 1.96 13.97
N THR A 40 1.38 1.99 14.08
CA THR A 40 0.47 1.21 13.23
C THR A 40 0.56 1.66 11.78
N SER A 41 0.57 2.96 11.52
CA SER A 41 0.75 3.53 10.19
C SER A 41 2.05 3.07 9.54
N ARG A 42 3.17 3.06 10.28
CA ARG A 42 4.46 2.53 9.80
C ARG A 42 4.39 1.04 9.45
N ALA A 43 3.71 0.23 10.26
CA ALA A 43 3.53 -1.19 9.98
C ALA A 43 2.72 -1.43 8.70
N ILE A 44 1.65 -0.66 8.48
CA ILE A 44 0.85 -0.71 7.24
C ILE A 44 1.70 -0.27 6.04
N PHE A 45 2.43 0.84 6.17
CA PHE A 45 3.29 1.35 5.11
C PHE A 45 4.38 0.34 4.72
N GLN A 46 4.95 -0.38 5.70
CA GLN A 46 5.92 -1.43 5.41
C GLN A 46 5.29 -2.58 4.61
N ARG A 47 4.06 -2.99 4.92
CA ARG A 47 3.32 -4.01 4.14
C ARG A 47 3.04 -3.53 2.71
N MET A 48 2.63 -2.27 2.54
CA MET A 48 2.43 -1.70 1.20
C MET A 48 3.71 -1.72 0.38
N LYS A 49 4.85 -1.31 0.96
CA LYS A 49 6.15 -1.37 0.28
C LYS A 49 6.53 -2.79 -0.11
N ASN A 50 6.35 -3.75 0.80
CA ASN A 50 6.65 -5.15 0.52
C ASN A 50 5.78 -5.68 -0.63
N TYR A 51 4.49 -5.32 -0.66
CA TYR A 51 3.59 -5.66 -1.77
C TYR A 51 4.04 -5.01 -3.08
N THR A 52 4.44 -3.74 -3.08
CA THR A 52 4.98 -3.08 -4.28
C THR A 52 6.23 -3.77 -4.80
N ILE A 53 7.16 -4.14 -3.91
CA ILE A 53 8.37 -4.88 -4.29
C ILE A 53 8.01 -6.24 -4.91
N TYR A 54 7.05 -6.95 -4.32
CA TYR A 54 6.55 -8.22 -4.83
C TYR A 54 5.92 -8.09 -6.22
N ALA A 55 5.03 -7.11 -6.41
CA ALA A 55 4.38 -6.86 -7.70
C ALA A 55 5.39 -6.52 -8.81
N VAL A 56 6.38 -5.67 -8.51
CA VAL A 56 7.48 -5.35 -9.44
C VAL A 56 8.32 -6.59 -9.74
N SER A 57 8.66 -7.39 -8.72
CA SER A 57 9.45 -8.62 -8.87
C SER A 57 8.76 -9.64 -9.78
N ILE A 58 7.45 -9.85 -9.62
CA ILE A 58 6.68 -10.75 -10.50
C ILE A 58 6.68 -10.25 -11.93
N THR A 59 6.43 -8.96 -12.14
CA THR A 59 6.41 -8.36 -13.47
C THR A 59 7.73 -8.59 -14.19
N ILE A 60 8.85 -8.31 -13.51
CA ILE A 60 10.20 -8.55 -14.05
C ILE A 60 10.41 -10.03 -14.35
N ARG A 61 10.03 -10.92 -13.42
CA ARG A 61 10.22 -12.37 -13.56
C ARG A 61 9.42 -12.93 -14.75
N ILE A 62 8.17 -12.51 -14.94
CA ILE A 62 7.32 -12.95 -16.04
C ILE A 62 7.85 -12.44 -17.38
N VAL A 63 8.15 -11.13 -17.47
CA VAL A 63 8.64 -10.52 -18.72
C VAL A 63 9.99 -11.12 -19.13
N LEU A 64 10.96 -11.16 -18.22
CA LEU A 64 12.29 -11.73 -18.54
C LEU A 64 12.21 -13.24 -18.78
N GLY A 65 11.39 -13.96 -18.01
CA GLY A 65 11.22 -15.41 -18.16
C GLY A 65 10.69 -15.78 -19.55
N PHE A 66 9.60 -15.16 -19.99
CA PHE A 66 9.05 -15.43 -21.32
C PHE A 66 9.92 -14.87 -22.44
N MET A 67 10.55 -13.71 -22.26
CA MET A 67 11.50 -13.17 -23.24
C MET A 67 12.68 -14.12 -23.49
N LEU A 68 13.27 -14.69 -22.43
CA LEU A 68 14.39 -15.62 -22.55
C LEU A 68 13.96 -16.96 -23.17
N LEU A 69 12.78 -17.46 -22.83
CA LEU A 69 12.22 -18.67 -23.45
C LEU A 69 12.01 -18.49 -24.96
N ALA A 70 11.46 -17.35 -25.38
CA ALA A 70 11.29 -17.02 -26.78
C ALA A 70 12.64 -16.87 -27.50
N LEU A 71 13.62 -16.20 -26.89
CA LEU A 71 14.92 -15.94 -27.52
C LEU A 71 15.77 -17.20 -27.68
N ILE A 72 15.90 -18.01 -26.61
CA ILE A 72 16.83 -19.15 -26.56
C ILE A 72 16.21 -20.39 -27.21
N TRP A 73 14.93 -20.66 -26.93
CA TRP A 73 14.26 -21.89 -27.36
C TRP A 73 13.24 -21.68 -28.48
N GLN A 74 13.02 -20.44 -28.95
CA GLN A 74 12.01 -20.12 -29.99
C GLN A 74 10.62 -20.67 -29.61
N PHE A 75 10.32 -20.68 -28.30
CA PHE A 75 9.08 -21.24 -27.77
C PHE A 75 8.12 -20.11 -27.38
N ASP A 76 6.99 -20.04 -28.09
CA ASP A 76 5.91 -19.13 -27.77
C ASP A 76 4.98 -19.75 -26.72
N PHE A 77 5.01 -19.19 -25.51
CA PHE A 77 4.19 -19.67 -24.41
C PHE A 77 2.71 -19.27 -24.63
N PRO A 78 1.74 -20.20 -24.51
CA PRO A 78 0.33 -19.92 -24.78
C PRO A 78 -0.24 -18.80 -23.88
N PRO A 79 -0.84 -17.72 -24.45
CA PRO A 79 -1.39 -16.61 -23.67
C PRO A 79 -2.48 -17.01 -22.67
N PHE A 80 -3.25 -18.07 -22.97
CA PHE A 80 -4.29 -18.58 -22.07
C PHE A 80 -3.73 -19.09 -20.73
N MET A 81 -2.56 -19.74 -20.73
CA MET A 81 -1.92 -20.16 -19.48
C MET A 81 -1.39 -18.96 -18.68
N VAL A 82 -0.89 -17.93 -19.36
CA VAL A 82 -0.47 -16.68 -18.70
C VAL A 82 -1.66 -16.02 -17.99
N LEU A 83 -2.83 -16.03 -18.61
CA LEU A 83 -4.06 -15.52 -17.98
C LEU A 83 -4.44 -16.30 -16.72
N ILE A 84 -4.34 -17.64 -16.75
CA ILE A 84 -4.59 -18.47 -15.55
C ILE A 84 -3.60 -18.12 -14.43
N ILE A 85 -2.31 -17.97 -14.75
CA ILE A 85 -1.28 -17.57 -13.77
C ILE A 85 -1.60 -16.18 -13.19
N ALA A 86 -2.04 -15.23 -14.03
CA ALA A 86 -2.40 -13.89 -13.59
C ALA A 86 -3.59 -13.91 -12.61
N ILE A 87 -4.64 -14.68 -12.91
CA ILE A 87 -5.83 -14.81 -12.04
C ILE A 87 -5.50 -15.49 -10.70
N LEU A 88 -4.58 -16.46 -10.68
CA LEU A 88 -4.18 -17.13 -9.45
C LEU A 88 -3.22 -16.31 -8.56
N ASN A 89 -2.53 -15.34 -9.16
CA ASN A 89 -1.55 -14.50 -8.48
C ASN A 89 -2.16 -13.20 -7.93
N ASP A 90 -3.35 -12.84 -8.41
CA ASP A 90 -4.19 -11.75 -7.89
C ASP A 90 -5.04 -12.26 -6.71
#